data_AF-A0A3G9INR3-F1
#
_entry.id   AF-A0A3G9INR3-F1
#
_cell.length_a   1.000
_cell.length_b   1.000
_cell.length_c   1.000
_cell.angle_alpha   90.00
_cell.angle_beta   90.00
_cell.angle_gamma   90.00
#
_symmetry.space_group_name_H-M   'P 1'
#
loop_
_entity.id
_entity.type
_entity.pdbx_description
1 polymer ?
#
loop_
_entity_poly.entity_id
_entity_poly.type
_entity_poly.pdbx_seq_one_letter_code
_entity_poly.pdbx_strand_id
1 'polypeptide(L)' 'MDYQNLPIDHILNLWLSLNKQIAEVIAEIIEDKLQNSCEIGEEQTVTLEWIIKDYVDHLEHHLKQIFHTL' A
#
# COMPACT_ATOMS: atom_id res chain seq x y z
N MET A 1 0.84 -19.72 -3.86
CA MET A 1 -0.62 -19.50 -3.66
C MET A 1 -1.23 -19.32 -5.03
N ASP A 2 -2.21 -20.14 -5.42
CA ASP A 2 -2.81 -20.11 -6.77
C ASP A 2 -3.90 -19.03 -6.89
N TYR A 3 -3.53 -17.78 -6.60
CA TYR A 3 -4.51 -16.69 -6.52
C TYR A 3 -5.09 -16.32 -7.89
N GLN A 4 -4.38 -16.62 -8.98
CA GLN A 4 -4.77 -16.27 -10.35
C GLN A 4 -6.01 -17.06 -10.82
N ASN A 5 -6.26 -18.23 -10.24
CA ASN A 5 -7.42 -19.07 -10.55
C ASN A 5 -8.58 -18.87 -9.56
N LEU A 6 -8.48 -17.92 -8.62
CA LEU A 6 -9.57 -17.61 -7.70
C LEU A 6 -10.65 -16.75 -8.38
N PRO A 7 -11.91 -16.81 -7.90
CA PRO A 7 -12.94 -15.88 -8.33
C PRO A 7 -12.50 -14.43 -8.11
N ILE A 8 -12.83 -13.54 -9.05
CA ILE A 8 -12.43 -12.13 -8.98
C ILE A 8 -12.87 -11.45 -7.68
N ASP A 9 -14.06 -11.81 -7.16
CA ASP A 9 -14.57 -11.28 -5.89
C ASP A 9 -13.67 -11.60 -4.70
N HIS A 10 -12.96 -12.73 -4.70
CA HIS A 10 -12.01 -13.04 -3.63
C HIS A 10 -10.83 -12.06 -3.65
N ILE A 11 -10.31 -11.77 -4.85
CA ILE A 11 -9.20 -10.83 -5.04
C ILE A 11 -9.64 -9.43 -4.62
N LEU A 12 -10.82 -8.98 -5.06
CA LEU A 12 -11.36 -7.66 -4.73
C LEU A 12 -11.63 -7.50 -3.24
N ASN A 13 -12.24 -8.50 -2.60
CA ASN A 13 -12.52 -8.45 -1.17
C ASN A 13 -11.24 -8.43 -0.33
N LEU A 14 -10.23 -9.22 -0.72
CA LEU A 14 -8.93 -9.21 -0.06
C LEU A 14 -8.25 -7.84 -0.22
N TRP A 15 -8.17 -7.33 -1.45
CA TRP A 15 -7.58 -6.02 -1.73
C TRP A 15 -8.26 -4.91 -0.94
N LEU A 16 -9.60 -4.88 -0.93
CA LEU A 16 -10.37 -3.89 -0.19
C LEU A 16 -10.13 -3.97 1.32
N SER A 17 -10.12 -5.18 1.89
CA SER A 17 -9.94 -5.38 3.33
C SER A 17 -8.54 -4.95 3.79
N LEU A 18 -7.51 -5.28 3.01
CA LEU A 18 -6.13 -4.87 3.30
C LEU A 18 -5.97 -3.35 3.23
N ASN A 19 -6.48 -2.71 2.17
CA ASN A 19 -6.37 -1.26 2.01
C ASN A 19 -7.14 -0.50 3.10
N LYS A 20 -8.31 -0.98 3.51
CA LYS A 20 -9.04 -0.41 4.64
C LYS A 20 -8.23 -0.52 5.93
N GLN A 21 -7.68 -1.69 6.23
CA GLN A 21 -6.86 -1.88 7.43
C GLN A 21 -5.64 -0.96 7.44
N ILE A 22 -4.98 -0.79 6.28
CA ILE A 22 -3.84 0.12 6.13
C ILE A 22 -4.27 1.57 6.38
N ALA A 23 -5.40 2.00 5.82
CA ALA A 23 -5.93 3.34 6.02
C ALA A 23 -6.26 3.64 7.49
N GLU A 24 -6.90 2.69 8.18
CA GLU A 24 -7.19 2.82 9.63
C GLU A 24 -5.90 2.90 10.45
N VAL A 25 -4.89 2.09 10.12
CA VAL A 25 -3.58 2.17 10.80
C VAL A 25 -2.95 3.54 10.57
N ILE A 26 -2.93 4.05 9.34
CA ILE A 26 -2.36 5.36 9.01
C ILE A 26 -3.08 6.49 9.74
N ALA A 27 -4.41 6.43 9.84
CA ALA A 27 -5.23 7.45 10.50
C ALA A 27 -4.91 7.59 12.00
N GLU A 28 -4.45 6.51 12.63
CA GLU A 28 -4.09 6.49 14.06
C GLU A 28 -2.60 6.79 14.32
N ILE A 29 -1.80 7.03 13.28
CA ILE A 29 -0.37 7.38 13.45
C ILE A 29 -0.26 8.80 14.02
N ILE A 30 0.43 8.90 15.17
CA ILE A 30 0.80 10.19 15.76
C ILE A 30 1.88 10.85 14.88
N GLU A 31 1.75 12.15 14.63
CA GLU A 31 2.60 12.93 13.71
C GLU A 31 4.11 12.79 14.00
N ASP A 32 4.51 12.67 15.27
CA ASP A 32 5.90 12.47 15.68
C ASP A 32 6.50 11.14 15.17
N LYS A 33 5.66 10.13 14.91
CA LYS A 33 6.08 8.81 14.40
C LYS A 33 6.30 8.80 12.89
N LEU A 34 5.79 9.79 12.16
CA LEU A 34 5.96 9.86 10.70
C LEU A 34 7.43 9.98 10.30
N GLN A 35 8.27 10.57 11.16
CA GLN A 35 9.70 10.73 10.93
C GLN A 35 10.55 9.54 11.40
N ASN A 36 9.94 8.47 11.92
CA ASN A 36 10.67 7.26 12.27
C ASN A 36 11.38 6.70 11.04
N SER A 37 12.68 6.39 11.20
CA SER A 37 13.45 5.71 10.16
C SER A 37 13.01 4.26 10.02
N CYS A 38 12.83 3.83 8.79
CA CYS A 38 12.49 2.48 8.39
C CYS A 38 13.56 1.97 7.42
N GLU A 39 14.09 0.79 7.70
CA GLU A 39 15.01 0.09 6.81
C GLU A 39 14.18 -0.77 5.84
N ILE A 40 14.35 -0.52 4.54
CA ILE A 40 13.64 -1.22 3.47
C ILE A 40 14.66 -1.75 2.47
N GLY A 41 14.62 -3.06 2.20
CA GLY A 41 15.65 -3.69 1.38
C GLY A 41 17.04 -3.60 2.02
N GLU A 42 18.08 -3.85 1.23
CA GLU A 42 19.44 -3.99 1.78
C GLU A 42 20.15 -2.64 2.04
N GLU A 43 19.72 -1.52 1.44
CA GLU A 43 20.45 -0.24 1.53
C GLU A 43 19.58 1.02 1.58
N GLN A 44 18.26 0.91 1.79
CA GLN A 44 17.37 2.07 1.80
C GLN A 44 16.81 2.36 3.20
N THR A 45 17.28 3.44 3.81
CA THR A 45 16.67 4.02 5.02
C THR A 45 15.81 5.21 4.63
N VAL A 46 14.51 5.13 4.89
CA VAL A 46 13.51 6.17 4.58
C VAL A 46 12.63 6.43 5.79
N THR A 47 11.80 7.47 5.75
CA THR A 47 10.84 7.73 6.83
C THR A 47 9.57 6.90 6.65
N LEU A 48 8.84 6.66 7.75
CA LEU A 48 7.51 6.07 7.68
C LEU A 48 6.56 6.89 6.79
N GLU A 49 6.66 8.22 6.84
CA GLU A 49 5.93 9.12 5.95
C GLU A 49 6.20 8.83 4.47
N TRP A 50 7.47 8.59 4.12
CA TRP A 50 7.86 8.26 2.76
C TRP A 50 7.22 6.95 2.31
N ILE A 51 7.21 5.92 3.17
CA ILE A 51 6.57 4.62 2.85
C ILE A 51 5.07 4.80 2.57
N ILE A 52 4.38 5.57 3.40
CA ILE A 52 2.94 5.80 3.26
C ILE A 52 2.63 6.48 1.92
N LYS A 53 3.41 7.50 1.55
CA LYS A 53 3.25 8.22 0.29
C LYS A 53 3.58 7.32 -0.91
N ASP A 54 4.72 6.64 -0.86
CA ASP A 54 5.16 5.72 -1.92
C ASP A 54 4.15 4.60 -2.16
N TYR A 55 3.54 4.05 -1.10
CA TYR A 55 2.48 3.05 -1.21
C TYR A 55 1.28 3.54 -2.04
N VAL A 56 0.83 4.77 -1.83
CA VAL A 56 -0.31 5.34 -2.56
C VAL A 56 0.06 5.60 -4.02
N ASP A 57 1.24 6.18 -4.27
CA ASP A 57 1.74 6.46 -5.62
C ASP A 57 1.91 5.14 -6.42
N HIS A 58 2.42 4.10 -5.77
CA HIS A 58 2.60 2.77 -6.37
C HIS A 58 1.26 2.10 -6.68
N LEU A 59 0.28 2.19 -5.77
CA LEU A 59 -1.08 1.71 -6.05
C LEU A 59 -1.68 2.43 -7.26
N GLU A 60 -1.57 3.75 -7.32
CA GLU A 60 -2.08 4.55 -8.44
C GLU A 60 -1.41 4.15 -9.77
N HIS A 61 -0.09 3.93 -9.75
CA HIS A 61 0.66 3.44 -10.90
C HIS A 61 0.09 2.10 -11.43
N HIS A 62 -0.18 1.14 -10.54
CA HIS A 62 -0.77 -0.14 -10.95
C HIS A 62 -2.21 -0.03 -11.43
N LEU A 63 -3.03 0.83 -10.81
CA LEU A 63 -4.40 1.07 -11.29
C LEU A 63 -4.37 1.68 -12.70
N LYS A 64 -3.43 2.60 -12.99
CA LYS A 64 -3.23 3.14 -14.34
C LYS A 64 -2.86 2.06 -15.36
N GLN A 65 -2.04 1.08 -14.98
CA GLN A 65 -1.73 -0.08 -15.85
C GLN A 65 -2.96 -0.94 -16.15
N ILE A 66 -3.88 -1.09 -15.19
CA ILE A 66 -5.11 -1.90 -15.36
C ILE A 66 -6.13 -1.17 -16.23
N PHE A 67 -6.39 0.10 -15.96
CA PHE A 67 -7.46 0.86 -16.60
C PHE A 67 -7.04 1.58 -17.88
N HIS A 68 -5.75 1.58 -18.24
CA HIS A 68 -5.18 2.11 -19.48
C HIS A 68 -5.47 3.58 -19.82
N THR A 69 -6.08 4.41 -18.95
CA THR A 69 -6.09 5.90 -19.06
C THR A 69 -6.71 6.54 -17.81
N LEU A 70 -6.17 7.70 -17.40
CA LEU A 70 -6.97 8.86 -17.00
C LEU A 70 -6.66 9.98 -17.99
#